data_AF-A0A8C0FHV0-F1
#
_entry.id   AF-A0A8C0FHV0-F1
#
_cell.length_a   1.000
_cell.length_b   1.000
_cell.length_c   1.000
_cell.angle_alpha   90.00
_cell.angle_beta   90.00
_cell.angle_gamma   90.00
#
_symmetry.space_group_name_H-M   'P 1'
#
loop_
_entity.id
_entity.type
_entity.pdbx_description
1 polymer ?
#
loop_
_entity_poly.entity_id
_entity_poly.type
_entity_poly.pdbx_seq_one_letter_code
_entity_poly.pdbx_strand_id
1 'polypeptide(L)'
;MVYISILAETNHTPFDLTEGESELVSGFNVEYTAGPFTLFFLAEYANIILINTLTTILFPNTSSLNLTPELFPVGLATKVLLLSSSFL
;
A
#
# COMPACT_ATOMS: atom_id res chain seq x y z
N MET A 1 -7.70 -0.11 15.30
CA MET A 1 -6.90 -1.35 15.23
C MET A 1 -6.56 -1.73 13.79
N VAL A 2 -7.55 -1.82 12.89
CA VAL A 2 -7.33 -2.21 11.48
C VAL A 2 -6.29 -1.35 10.75
N TYR A 3 -6.29 -0.03 10.96
CA TYR A 3 -5.27 0.85 10.36
C TYR A 3 -3.83 0.50 10.77
N ILE A 4 -3.61 0.10 12.02
CA ILE A 4 -2.28 -0.26 12.53
C ILE A 4 -1.84 -1.60 11.93
N SER A 5 -2.78 -2.55 11.78
CA SER A 5 -2.51 -3.82 11.11
C SER A 5 -2.19 -3.64 9.62
N ILE A 6 -2.86 -2.70 8.95
CA ILE A 6 -2.55 -2.34 7.56
C ILE A 6 -1.14 -1.75 7.46
N LEU A 7 -0.79 -0.82 8.36
CA LEU A 7 0.54 -0.22 8.41
C LEU A 7 1.65 -1.26 8.56
N ALA A 8 1.42 -2.26 9.43
CA ALA A 8 2.34 -3.37 9.66
C ALA A 8 2.48 -4.27 8.43
N GLU A 9 1.39 -4.60 7.73
CA GLU A 9 1.42 -5.45 6.54
C GLU A 9 2.06 -4.76 5.32
N THR A 10 1.99 -3.43 5.26
CA THR A 10 2.65 -2.64 4.21
C THR A 10 4.15 -2.43 4.44
N ASN A 11 4.72 -2.96 5.53
CA ASN A 11 6.14 -2.84 5.89
C ASN A 11 6.69 -1.40 5.85
N HIS A 12 5.82 -0.40 6.04
CA HIS A 12 6.23 1.00 5.99
C HIS A 12 6.35 1.57 7.40
N THR A 13 7.10 2.67 7.55
CA THR A 13 7.36 3.31 8.85
C THR A 13 6.07 3.44 9.67
N PRO A 14 6.03 2.96 10.94
CA PRO A 14 7.16 2.57 11.81
C PRO A 14 7.50 1.06 11.79
N PHE A 15 6.93 0.25 10.90
CA PHE A 15 7.16 -1.21 10.80
C PHE A 15 8.09 -1.60 9.65
N ASP A 16 8.88 -0.65 9.19
CA ASP A 16 9.88 -0.86 8.15
C ASP A 16 11.13 -1.53 8.73
N LEU A 17 11.03 -2.86 8.88
CA LEU A 17 12.10 -3.68 9.45
C LEU A 17 13.18 -3.95 8.39
N THR A 18 12.78 -4.36 7.19
CA THR A 18 13.68 -4.84 6.13
C THR A 18 14.51 -3.74 5.45
N GLU A 19 14.02 -2.50 5.41
CA GLU A 19 14.75 -1.35 4.83
C GLU A 19 15.50 -0.54 5.91
N GLY A 20 15.51 -1.00 7.17
CA GLY A 20 16.22 -0.36 8.26
C GLY A 20 17.71 -0.16 7.93
N GLU A 21 18.29 0.96 8.36
CA GLU A 21 19.66 1.39 8.00
C GLU A 21 20.72 0.32 8.31
N SER A 22 20.49 -0.50 9.35
CA SER A 22 21.32 -1.64 9.74
C SER A 22 21.12 -2.88 8.87
N GLU A 23 19.94 -3.02 8.25
CA GLU A 23 19.52 -4.16 7.43
C GLU A 23 19.82 -3.95 5.95
N LEU A 24 19.94 -2.71 5.46
CA LEU A 24 20.32 -2.37 4.07
C LEU A 24 21.67 -2.96 3.59
N VAL A 25 22.53 -3.39 4.53
CA VAL A 25 23.84 -4.02 4.25
C VAL A 25 23.74 -5.56 4.25
N SER A 26 22.54 -6.11 4.42
CA SER A 26 22.24 -7.54 4.48
C SER A 26 20.90 -7.90 3.80
N GLY A 27 20.66 -9.18 3.51
CA GLY A 27 19.38 -9.62 2.92
C GLY A 27 19.27 -9.48 1.40
N PHE A 28 18.04 -9.30 0.89
CA PHE A 28 17.77 -9.35 -0.55
C PHE A 28 18.44 -8.21 -1.34
N ASN A 29 18.80 -7.12 -0.67
CA ASN A 29 19.52 -5.98 -1.25
C ASN A 29 20.94 -6.32 -1.72
N VAL A 30 21.56 -7.38 -1.17
CA VAL A 30 22.91 -7.84 -1.55
C VAL A 30 22.85 -9.14 -2.36
N GLU A 31 21.82 -9.96 -2.15
CA GLU A 31 21.69 -11.29 -2.75
C GLU A 31 21.09 -11.28 -4.18
N TYR A 32 20.24 -10.30 -4.51
CA TYR A 32 19.56 -10.23 -5.80
C TYR A 32 20.08 -9.10 -6.68
N THR A 33 20.40 -9.41 -7.94
CA THR A 33 20.85 -8.42 -8.92
C THR A 33 19.74 -8.01 -9.89
N ALA A 34 19.62 -6.69 -10.16
CA ALA A 34 18.85 -6.07 -11.24
C ALA A 34 17.35 -6.43 -11.31
N GLY A 35 16.98 -7.49 -12.04
CA GLY A 35 15.60 -7.84 -12.37
C GLY A 35 14.77 -8.32 -11.17
N PRO A 36 15.15 -9.43 -10.50
CA PRO A 36 14.45 -9.91 -9.30
C PRO A 36 14.43 -8.89 -8.15
N PHE A 37 15.46 -8.05 -8.03
CA PHE A 37 15.49 -6.93 -7.08
C PHE A 37 14.35 -5.94 -7.33
N THR A 38 14.11 -5.59 -8.60
CA THR A 38 13.02 -4.68 -8.99
C THR A 38 11.64 -5.27 -8.67
N LEU A 39 11.50 -6.59 -8.72
CA LEU A 39 10.22 -7.26 -8.44
C LEU A 39 9.83 -7.18 -6.96
N PHE A 40 10.78 -7.10 -6.03
CA PHE A 40 10.48 -6.92 -4.61
C PHE A 40 9.81 -5.58 -4.34
N PHE A 41 10.38 -4.47 -4.82
CA PHE A 41 9.75 -3.15 -4.69
C PHE A 41 8.40 -3.10 -5.41
N LEU A 42 8.31 -3.66 -6.62
CA LEU A 42 7.04 -3.70 -7.35
C LEU A 42 5.95 -4.45 -6.57
N ALA A 43 6.30 -5.59 -5.94
CA ALA A 43 5.38 -6.36 -5.13
C ALA A 43 4.94 -5.61 -3.87
N GLU A 44 5.85 -4.89 -3.23
CA GLU A 44 5.56 -4.06 -2.05
C GLU A 44 4.59 -2.92 -2.39
N TYR A 45 4.88 -2.15 -3.46
CA TYR A 45 3.97 -1.10 -3.93
C TYR A 45 2.61 -1.65 -4.37
N ALA A 46 2.59 -2.84 -4.99
CA ALA A 46 1.35 -3.51 -5.33
C ALA A 46 0.55 -3.90 -4.08
N ASN A 47 1.21 -4.35 -3.01
CA ASN A 47 0.58 -4.68 -1.74
C ASN A 47 -0.04 -3.45 -1.06
N ILE A 48 0.66 -2.31 -1.07
CA ILE A 48 0.15 -1.03 -0.56
C ILE A 48 -1.15 -0.64 -1.26
N ILE A 49 -1.17 -0.69 -2.60
CA ILE A 49 -2.38 -0.37 -3.37
C ILE A 49 -3.50 -1.38 -3.06
N LEU A 50 -3.19 -2.68 -3.02
CA LEU A 50 -4.18 -3.73 -2.76
C LEU A 50 -4.85 -3.55 -1.40
N ILE A 51 -4.08 -3.41 -0.32
CA ILE A 51 -4.63 -3.29 1.03
C ILE A 51 -5.44 -1.99 1.16
N ASN A 52 -4.98 -0.91 0.54
CA ASN A 52 -5.73 0.35 0.50
C ASN A 52 -7.05 0.21 -0.26
N THR A 53 -7.08 -0.50 -1.39
CA THR A 53 -8.34 -0.78 -2.11
C THR A 53 -9.31 -1.60 -1.26
N LEU A 54 -8.87 -2.69 -0.62
CA LEU A 54 -9.71 -3.50 0.25
C LEU A 54 -10.25 -2.70 1.43
N THR A 55 -9.40 -1.88 2.05
CA THR A 55 -9.78 -1.03 3.17
C THR A 55 -10.82 0.00 2.75
N THR A 56 -10.66 0.61 1.57
CA THR A 56 -11.66 1.56 1.04
C THR A 56 -13.01 0.92 0.72
N ILE A 57 -13.03 -0.35 0.31
CA ILE A 57 -14.28 -1.07 0.05
C ILE A 57 -14.99 -1.43 1.36
N LEU A 58 -14.22 -1.82 2.39
CA LEU A 58 -14.77 -2.36 3.63
C LEU A 58 -15.20 -1.28 4.64
N PHE A 59 -14.50 -0.15 4.73
CA PHE A 59 -14.72 0.84 5.80
C PHE A 59 -15.35 2.16 5.34
N PRO A 60 -14.70 3.00 4.52
CA PRO A 60 -15.31 4.24 4.06
C PRO A 60 -16.37 3.91 3.00
N ASN A 61 -17.62 4.29 3.25
CA ASN A 61 -18.67 4.07 2.27
C ASN A 61 -18.34 4.78 0.94
N THR A 62 -18.10 4.02 -0.13
CA THR A 62 -17.84 4.56 -1.48
C THR A 62 -19.01 5.40 -1.98
N SER A 63 -20.25 5.03 -1.62
CA SER A 63 -21.50 5.66 -2.08
C SER A 63 -21.91 6.95 -1.36
N SER A 64 -21.11 7.45 -0.42
CA SER A 64 -21.48 8.61 0.44
C SER A 64 -21.81 9.92 -0.31
N LEU A 65 -21.43 10.04 -1.59
CA LEU A 65 -21.65 11.23 -2.41
C LEU A 65 -22.88 11.15 -3.34
N ASN A 66 -23.75 10.13 -3.24
CA ASN A 66 -24.82 9.88 -4.22
C ASN A 66 -24.28 9.93 -5.67
N LEU A 67 -23.12 9.31 -5.89
CA LEU A 67 -22.52 9.23 -7.22
C LEU A 67 -23.41 8.41 -8.14
N THR A 68 -23.63 8.88 -9.37
CA THR A 68 -24.23 8.06 -10.42
C THR A 68 -23.40 6.78 -10.60
N PRO A 69 -24.01 5.67 -11.07
CA PRO A 69 -23.31 4.40 -11.23
C PRO A 69 -22.05 4.50 -12.12
N GLU A 70 -21.99 5.46 -13.04
CA GLU A 70 -20.83 5.72 -13.90
C GLU A 70 -19.66 6.41 -13.19
N LEU A 71 -19.95 7.23 -12.16
CA LEU A 71 -18.93 7.94 -11.37
C LEU A 71 -18.43 7.13 -10.18
N PHE A 72 -19.06 5.98 -9.89
CA PHE A 72 -18.65 5.07 -8.83
C PHE A 72 -17.17 4.64 -8.89
N PRO A 73 -16.62 4.16 -10.03
CA PRO A 73 -15.20 3.76 -10.09
C PRO A 73 -14.23 4.94 -9.87
N VAL A 74 -14.59 6.14 -10.34
CA VAL A 74 -13.78 7.35 -10.12
C VAL A 74 -13.81 7.76 -8.64
N GLY A 75 -14.96 7.66 -7.99
CA GLY A 75 -15.11 7.89 -6.56
C GLY A 75 -14.34 6.89 -5.71
N LEU A 76 -14.26 5.63 -6.13
CA LEU A 76 -13.42 4.62 -5.49
C LEU A 76 -11.93 4.96 -5.69
N ALA A 77 -11.50 5.21 -6.92
CA ALA A 77 -10.10 5.49 -7.25
C ALA A 77 -9.57 6.72 -6.50
N THR A 78 -10.34 7.80 -6.43
CA THR A 78 -9.96 9.01 -5.69
C THR A 78 -9.80 8.75 -4.18
N LYS A 79 -10.66 7.93 -3.58
CA LYS A 79 -10.55 7.53 -2.16
C LYS A 79 -9.32 6.65 -1.93
N VAL A 80 -9.04 5.71 -2.82
CA VAL A 80 -7.85 4.85 -2.76
C VAL A 80 -6.58 5.70 -2.86
N LEU A 81 -6.53 6.65 -3.81
CA LEU A 81 -5.37 7.53 -3.97
C LEU A 81 -5.14 8.39 -2.73
N LEU A 82 -6.21 8.95 -2.15
CA LEU A 82 -6.12 9.76 -0.94
C LEU A 82 -5.62 8.90 0.23
N LEU A 83 -6.13 7.68 0.41
CA LEU A 83 -5.63 6.75 1.44
C LEU A 83 -4.18 6.34 1.17
N SER A 84 -3.79 6.09 -0.08
CA SER A 84 -2.40 5.73 -0.41
C SER A 84 -1.41 6.85 -0.12
N SER A 85 -1.83 8.11 -0.21
CA SER A 85 -0.96 9.25 0.12
C SER A 85 -0.57 9.34 1.60
N SER A 86 -1.24 8.63 2.50
CA SER A 86 -0.82 8.56 3.91
C SER A 86 0.30 7.56 4.18
N PHE A 87 0.67 6.75 3.18
CA PHE A 87 1.78 5.78 3.24
C PHE A 87 3.06 6.33 2.61
N LEU A 88 3.02 7.54 2.04
CA LEU A 88 4.13 8.22 1.37
C LEU A 88 4.55 9.43 2.20
#